data_AF-A0A1E3X4I0-F1
#
_entry.id   AF-A0A1E3X4I0-F1
#
_cell.length_a   1.000
_cell.length_b   1.000
_cell.length_c   1.000
_cell.angle_alpha   90.00
_cell.angle_beta   90.00
_cell.angle_gamma   90.00
#
_symmetry.space_group_name_H-M   'P 1'
#
loop_
_entity.id
_entity.type
_entity.pdbx_description
1 polymer ?
#
loop_
_entity_poly.entity_id
_entity_poly.type
_entity_poly.pdbx_seq_one_letter_code
_entity_poly.pdbx_strand_id
1 'polypeptide(L)'
;MRKPWDSKSKAMQAPRQVAATACPTTLRKIKLVVTSGLQPDTYDIVSFVTRHGDGVKRWAYAVDDVEGAFELAVRRGAIPIQKPEQQKDDNGFVVDAAIRIYDDSEIVFINYDNYKGIFRPGFSEPV
;
A
#
# COMPACT_ATOMS: atom_id res chain seq x y z
N MET A 1 8.17 41.09 3.13
CA MET A 1 8.94 40.00 2.48
C MET A 1 9.01 38.81 3.43
N ARG A 2 8.15 37.79 3.25
CA ARG A 2 8.18 36.53 4.01
C ARG A 2 8.97 35.49 3.20
N LYS A 3 9.79 34.67 3.87
CA LYS A 3 10.62 33.65 3.19
C LYS A 3 9.76 32.45 2.73
N PRO A 4 10.13 31.76 1.63
CA PRO A 4 9.24 30.82 0.91
C PRO A 4 8.94 29.46 1.58
N TRP A 5 9.33 29.22 2.83
CA TRP A 5 9.39 27.86 3.40
C TRP A 5 8.42 27.61 4.57
N ASP A 6 7.54 28.57 4.84
CA ASP A 6 6.60 28.56 5.98
C ASP A 6 5.18 28.08 5.59
N SER A 7 5.08 26.89 5.00
CA SER A 7 3.79 26.17 4.96
C SER A 7 3.98 24.75 5.48
N LYS A 8 3.84 24.65 6.80
CA LYS A 8 3.65 23.43 7.57
C LYS A 8 2.68 22.47 6.88
N SER A 9 3.13 21.22 6.77
CA SER A 9 2.41 20.06 7.33
C SER A 9 0.93 19.94 6.98
N LYS A 10 0.63 19.50 5.75
CA LYS A 10 -0.58 18.72 5.47
C LYS A 10 -0.49 18.00 4.12
N ALA A 11 0.43 17.04 4.00
CA ALA A 11 0.13 15.89 3.15
C ALA A 11 -0.87 15.02 3.95
N MET A 12 -2.10 15.50 4.05
CA MET A 12 -3.23 14.69 4.50
C MET A 12 -3.32 13.59 3.45
N GLN A 13 -2.88 12.38 3.79
CA GLN A 13 -3.05 11.19 2.98
C GLN A 13 -4.50 11.19 2.51
N ALA A 14 -4.70 11.54 1.24
CA ALA A 14 -6.00 11.47 0.61
C ALA A 14 -6.47 10.02 0.76
N PRO A 15 -7.76 9.78 1.04
CA PRO A 15 -8.24 8.42 1.12
C PRO A 15 -7.93 7.77 -0.22
N ARG A 16 -7.02 6.79 -0.22
CA ARG A 16 -6.83 5.88 -1.34
C ARG A 16 -8.12 5.09 -1.44
N GLN A 17 -9.17 5.67 -2.05
CA GLN A 17 -10.40 4.97 -2.35
C GLN A 17 -10.10 4.04 -3.51
N VAL A 18 -9.69 2.83 -3.13
CA VAL A 18 -9.45 1.72 -4.03
C VAL A 18 -10.69 0.85 -3.98
N ALA A 19 -11.33 0.62 -5.12
CA ALA A 19 -12.42 -0.33 -5.21
C ALA A 19 -11.87 -1.76 -5.03
N ALA A 20 -11.93 -2.29 -3.81
CA ALA A 20 -11.69 -3.71 -3.58
C ALA A 20 -12.99 -4.49 -3.78
N THR A 21 -13.19 -5.01 -4.99
CA THR A 21 -14.23 -6.01 -5.22
C THR A 21 -13.69 -7.37 -4.75
N ALA A 22 -13.96 -7.73 -3.50
CA ALA A 22 -13.69 -9.08 -2.98
C ALA A 22 -14.90 -9.99 -3.27
N CYS A 23 -14.77 -10.90 -4.25
CA CYS A 23 -15.74 -11.96 -4.48
C CYS A 23 -15.37 -13.19 -3.63
N PRO A 24 -16.16 -13.59 -2.61
CA PRO A 24 -15.84 -14.74 -1.79
C PRO A 24 -16.31 -16.01 -2.51
N THR A 25 -15.42 -16.66 -3.25
CA THR A 25 -15.63 -18.05 -3.69
C THR A 25 -14.67 -18.99 -2.97
N THR A 26 -15.29 -19.97 -2.33
CA THR A 26 -14.85 -20.94 -1.29
C THR A 26 -13.61 -21.81 -1.58
N LEU A 27 -12.69 -21.45 -2.48
CA LEU A 27 -11.59 -22.38 -2.84
C LEU A 27 -10.16 -21.95 -2.56
N ARG A 28 -9.80 -20.67 -2.39
CA ARG A 28 -8.42 -20.28 -1.99
C ARG A 28 -8.44 -18.93 -1.28
N LYS A 29 -7.66 -18.77 -0.20
CA LYS A 29 -7.46 -17.50 0.52
C LYS A 29 -6.63 -16.51 -0.33
N ILE A 30 -7.12 -16.15 -1.52
CA ILE A 30 -6.47 -15.21 -2.43
C ILE A 30 -7.16 -13.86 -2.31
N LYS A 31 -6.39 -12.80 -2.06
CA LYS A 31 -6.86 -11.42 -2.05
C LYS A 31 -6.28 -10.70 -3.27
N LEU A 32 -7.14 -10.20 -4.14
CA LEU A 32 -6.76 -9.36 -5.28
C LEU A 32 -7.26 -7.95 -5.04
N VAL A 33 -6.41 -6.97 -5.28
CA VAL A 33 -6.76 -5.54 -5.18
C VAL A 33 -6.51 -4.91 -6.54
N VAL A 34 -7.59 -4.45 -7.17
CA VAL A 34 -7.52 -3.74 -8.45
C VAL A 34 -7.57 -2.24 -8.15
N THR A 35 -6.59 -1.49 -8.65
CA THR A 35 -6.50 -0.05 -8.41
C THR A 35 -6.45 0.69 -9.74
N SER A 36 -7.24 1.73 -9.88
CA SER A 36 -7.24 2.64 -11.02
C SER A 36 -7.03 4.09 -10.56
N GLY A 37 -6.48 4.94 -11.44
CA GLY A 37 -6.38 6.36 -11.19
C GLY A 37 -7.71 7.05 -11.48
N LEU A 38 -8.31 7.70 -10.48
CA LEU A 38 -9.53 8.49 -10.66
C LEU A 38 -9.25 9.94 -11.03
N GLN A 39 -8.10 10.47 -10.59
CA GLN A 39 -7.72 11.86 -10.79
C GLN A 39 -6.35 11.92 -11.50
N PRO A 40 -6.09 12.98 -12.30
CA PRO A 40 -4.82 13.13 -13.04
C PRO A 40 -3.58 13.24 -12.14
N ASP A 41 -3.77 13.66 -10.89
CA ASP A 41 -2.73 13.76 -9.86
C ASP A 41 -2.26 12.38 -9.35
N THR A 42 -2.99 11.30 -9.68
CA THR A 42 -2.64 9.92 -9.32
C THR A 42 -1.53 9.36 -10.24
N TYR A 43 -0.41 10.07 -10.30
CA TYR A 43 0.66 9.85 -11.26
C TYR A 43 1.28 8.44 -11.17
N ASP A 44 1.43 7.89 -9.96
CA ASP A 44 2.02 6.57 -9.76
C ASP A 44 1.25 5.44 -10.47
N ILE A 45 -0.08 5.52 -10.44
CA ILE A 45 -0.96 4.51 -11.05
C ILE A 45 -1.07 4.77 -12.55
N VAL A 46 -1.33 6.00 -12.96
CA VAL A 46 -1.49 6.38 -14.37
C VAL A 46 -0.19 6.10 -15.14
N SER A 47 0.97 6.43 -14.58
CA SER A 47 2.26 6.19 -15.23
C SER A 47 2.60 4.71 -15.35
N PHE A 48 2.16 3.86 -14.41
CA PHE A 48 2.36 2.42 -14.50
C PHE A 48 1.49 1.83 -15.62
N VAL A 49 0.20 2.16 -15.65
CA VAL A 49 -0.74 1.68 -16.68
C VAL A 49 -0.31 2.17 -18.08
N THR A 50 0.18 3.40 -18.20
CA THR A 50 0.66 3.93 -19.49
C THR A 50 1.89 3.18 -20.02
N ARG A 51 2.79 2.74 -19.13
CA ARG A 51 4.04 2.05 -19.51
C ARG A 51 3.84 0.56 -19.75
N HIS A 52 3.02 -0.09 -18.95
CA HIS A 52 2.92 -1.55 -18.89
C HIS A 52 1.57 -2.11 -19.32
N GLY A 53 0.55 -1.27 -19.45
CA GLY A 53 -0.86 -1.69 -19.53
C GLY A 53 -1.38 -2.17 -18.17
N ASP A 54 -2.42 -3.01 -18.21
CA ASP A 54 -2.94 -3.64 -17.01
C ASP A 54 -1.97 -4.74 -16.53
N GLY A 55 -1.42 -4.56 -15.33
CA GLY A 55 -0.38 -5.44 -14.80
C GLY A 55 -0.31 -5.47 -13.27
N VAL A 56 0.47 -6.41 -12.74
CA VAL A 56 0.68 -6.56 -11.30
C VAL A 56 1.81 -5.65 -10.85
N LYS A 57 1.46 -4.61 -10.08
CA LYS A 57 2.43 -3.67 -9.48
C LYS A 57 3.02 -4.18 -8.16
N ARG A 58 2.19 -4.76 -7.29
CA ARG A 58 2.53 -5.05 -5.89
C ARG A 58 2.28 -6.52 -5.53
N TRP A 59 3.23 -7.13 -4.83
CA TRP A 59 3.11 -8.45 -4.22
C TRP A 59 3.14 -8.33 -2.70
N ALA A 60 2.05 -8.67 -2.02
CA ALA A 60 1.94 -8.52 -0.58
C ALA A 60 2.16 -9.86 0.15
N TYR A 61 3.04 -9.86 1.15
CA TYR A 61 3.27 -10.97 2.06
C TYR A 61 2.81 -10.61 3.47
N ALA A 62 1.94 -11.45 4.03
CA ALA A 62 1.60 -11.38 5.44
C ALA A 62 2.79 -11.87 6.26
N VAL A 63 3.29 -11.03 7.16
CA VAL A 63 4.42 -11.33 8.04
C VAL A 63 4.10 -10.92 9.47
N ASP A 64 4.69 -11.63 10.43
CA ASP A 64 4.52 -11.34 11.85
C ASP A 64 5.30 -10.07 12.26
N ASP A 65 6.53 -9.90 11.76
CA ASP A 65 7.37 -8.73 12.04
C ASP A 65 7.76 -7.99 10.75
N VAL A 66 7.09 -6.86 10.51
CA VAL A 66 7.32 -6.01 9.32
C VAL A 66 8.64 -5.26 9.41
N GLU A 67 9.02 -4.78 10.60
CA GLU A 67 10.25 -4.02 10.79
C GLU A 67 11.47 -4.92 10.59
N GLY A 68 11.48 -6.08 11.24
CA GLY A 68 12.56 -7.06 11.08
C GLY A 68 12.70 -7.57 9.65
N ALA A 69 11.59 -7.87 8.98
CA ALA A 69 11.61 -8.31 7.57
C ALA A 69 12.16 -7.22 6.63
N PHE A 70 11.70 -5.97 6.82
CA PHE A 70 12.16 -4.84 6.03
C PHE A 70 13.64 -4.54 6.26
N GLU A 71 14.09 -4.49 7.51
CA GLU A 71 15.50 -4.27 7.84
C GLU A 71 16.40 -5.36 7.25
N LEU A 72 16.01 -6.63 7.37
CA LEU A 72 16.76 -7.74 6.81
C LEU A 72 16.88 -7.63 5.28
N ALA A 73 15.79 -7.26 4.61
CA ALA A 73 15.78 -7.07 3.16
C ALA A 73 16.72 -5.92 2.75
N VAL A 74 16.64 -4.77 3.42
CA VAL A 74 17.49 -3.61 3.14
C VAL A 74 18.97 -3.92 3.41
N ARG A 75 19.27 -4.61 4.52
CA ARG A 75 20.64 -5.06 4.84
C ARG A 75 21.23 -5.99 3.78
N ARG A 76 20.38 -6.75 3.08
CA ARG A 76 20.76 -7.65 1.97
C ARG A 76 20.82 -6.94 0.61
N GLY A 77 20.64 -5.62 0.57
CA GLY A 77 20.75 -4.81 -0.65
C GLY A 77 19.43 -4.52 -1.35
N ALA A 78 18.28 -4.81 -0.73
CA ALA A 78 16.99 -4.37 -1.26
C ALA A 78 16.86 -2.84 -1.20
N ILE A 79 16.19 -2.26 -2.19
CA ILE A 79 15.99 -0.81 -2.27
C ILE A 79 14.69 -0.45 -1.55
N PRO A 80 14.74 0.36 -0.47
CA PRO A 80 13.55 0.73 0.28
C PRO A 80 12.67 1.69 -0.53
N ILE A 81 11.36 1.41 -0.60
CA ILE A 81 10.35 2.32 -1.19
C ILE A 81 9.58 3.00 -0.06
N GLN A 82 9.06 2.22 0.88
CA GLN A 82 8.26 2.68 2.00
C GLN A 82 8.80 2.04 3.28
N LYS A 83 9.19 2.87 4.25
CA LYS A 83 9.56 2.39 5.59
C LYS A 83 8.32 1.84 6.31
N PRO A 84 8.49 0.95 7.31
CA PRO A 84 7.39 0.49 8.14
C PRO A 84 6.55 1.66 8.65
N GLU A 85 5.29 1.69 8.24
CA GLU A 85 4.33 2.72 8.63
C GLU A 85 3.08 2.04 9.21
N GLN A 86 2.56 2.62 10.28
CA GLN A 86 1.37 2.13 10.96
C GLN A 86 0.15 2.94 10.51
N GLN A 87 -0.80 2.27 9.88
CA GLN A 87 -2.10 2.83 9.51
C GLN A 87 -3.14 2.38 10.54
N LYS A 88 -3.95 3.31 11.06
CA LYS A 88 -4.94 3.04 12.11
C LYS A 88 -6.34 3.47 11.71
N ASP A 89 -7.34 2.73 12.18
CA ASP A 89 -8.75 3.10 12.15
C ASP A 89 -9.47 2.56 13.41
N ASP A 90 -10.80 2.65 13.43
CA ASP A 90 -11.63 2.16 14.55
C ASP A 90 -11.59 0.63 14.73
N ASN A 91 -11.14 -0.12 13.71
CA ASN A 91 -11.05 -1.57 13.71
C ASN A 91 -9.65 -2.09 14.08
N GLY A 92 -8.71 -1.19 14.40
CA GLY A 92 -7.36 -1.52 14.85
C GLY A 92 -6.28 -0.87 13.99
N PHE A 93 -5.19 -1.60 13.75
CA PHE A 93 -4.08 -1.09 12.95
C PHE A 93 -3.42 -2.14 12.07
N VAL A 94 -2.86 -1.67 10.96
CA VAL A 94 -2.04 -2.44 10.03
C VAL A 94 -0.68 -1.77 9.96
N VAL A 95 0.38 -2.58 9.95
CA VAL A 95 1.74 -2.09 9.66
C VAL A 95 2.14 -2.61 8.30
N ASP A 96 2.62 -1.73 7.43
CA ASP A 96 3.14 -2.13 6.12
C ASP A 96 4.46 -1.45 5.77
N ALA A 97 5.28 -2.15 4.99
CA ALA A 97 6.55 -1.66 4.45
C ALA A 97 6.73 -2.19 3.03
N ALA A 98 7.47 -1.47 2.18
CA ALA A 98 7.64 -1.86 0.79
C ALA A 98 9.08 -1.73 0.31
N ILE A 99 9.53 -2.73 -0.46
CA ILE A 99 10.83 -2.77 -1.12
C ILE A 99 10.65 -2.91 -2.63
N ARG A 100 11.60 -2.37 -3.39
CA ARG A 100 11.62 -2.51 -4.85
C ARG A 100 12.22 -3.84 -5.25
N ILE A 101 11.60 -4.47 -6.24
CA ILE A 101 12.15 -5.65 -6.91
C ILE A 101 12.69 -5.24 -8.29
N TYR A 102 12.24 -5.89 -9.36
CA TYR A 102 12.58 -5.51 -10.71
C TYR A 102 11.65 -4.40 -11.22
N ASP A 103 12.24 -3.54 -12.05
CA ASP A 103 11.52 -2.48 -12.76
C ASP A 103 10.71 -1.58 -11.81
N ASP A 104 9.41 -1.44 -12.06
CA ASP A 104 8.48 -0.66 -11.28
C ASP A 104 7.78 -1.48 -10.19
N SER A 105 8.06 -2.79 -10.08
CA SER A 105 7.32 -3.68 -9.17
C SER A 105 7.86 -3.64 -7.74
N GLU A 106 7.00 -3.94 -6.77
CA GLU A 106 7.33 -3.89 -5.35
C GLU A 106 6.83 -5.13 -4.58
N ILE A 107 7.59 -5.50 -3.56
CA ILE A 107 7.18 -6.44 -2.53
C ILE A 107 6.76 -5.63 -1.29
N VAL A 108 5.58 -5.94 -0.79
CA VAL A 108 4.99 -5.31 0.41
C VAL A 108 4.95 -6.33 1.53
N PHE A 109 5.52 -5.99 2.67
CA PHE A 109 5.36 -6.72 3.92
C PHE A 109 4.20 -6.11 4.70
N ILE A 110 3.27 -6.92 5.18
CA ILE A 110 2.09 -6.44 5.89
C ILE A 110 1.78 -7.32 7.10
N ASN A 111 1.46 -6.70 8.24
CA ASN A 111 0.95 -7.39 9.42
C ASN A 111 -0.54 -7.04 9.62
N TYR A 112 -1.38 -8.07 9.76
CA TYR A 112 -2.82 -7.96 9.99
C TYR A 112 -3.28 -8.38 11.40
N ASP A 113 -2.38 -8.80 12.28
CA ASP A 113 -2.71 -9.42 13.58
C ASP A 113 -3.55 -8.51 14.47
N ASN A 114 -3.35 -7.20 14.34
CA ASN A 114 -4.02 -6.17 15.12
C ASN A 114 -5.16 -5.47 14.35
N TYR A 115 -5.62 -6.04 13.23
CA TYR A 115 -6.66 -5.46 12.40
C TYR A 115 -7.86 -6.40 12.25
N LYS A 116 -9.05 -5.92 12.63
CA LYS A 116 -10.30 -6.69 12.58
C LYS A 116 -11.25 -6.27 11.48
N GLY A 117 -10.88 -5.27 10.67
CA GLY A 117 -11.66 -4.82 9.53
C GLY A 117 -11.54 -5.77 8.32
N ILE A 118 -12.20 -5.40 7.23
CA ILE A 118 -12.32 -6.26 6.03
C ILE A 118 -10.97 -6.49 5.35
N PHE A 119 -10.17 -5.43 5.21
CA PHE A 119 -8.89 -5.51 4.51
C PHE A 119 -7.81 -4.65 5.17
N ARG A 120 -7.90 -3.33 5.07
CA ARG A 120 -6.99 -2.38 5.72
C ARG A 120 -7.73 -1.05 5.96
N PRO A 121 -7.15 -0.13 6.76
CA PRO A 121 -7.74 1.19 6.96
C PRO A 121 -8.10 1.91 5.66
N GLY A 122 -9.30 2.47 5.62
CA GLY A 122 -9.84 3.19 4.46
C GLY A 122 -10.59 2.33 3.44
N PHE A 123 -10.79 1.04 3.71
CA PHE A 123 -11.66 0.17 2.90
C PHE A 123 -13.01 -0.01 3.59
N SER A 124 -14.08 0.05 2.80
CA SER A 124 -15.45 -0.21 3.24
C SER A 124 -16.03 -1.42 2.51
N GLU A 125 -17.19 -1.87 2.98
CA GLU A 125 -18.00 -2.82 2.21
C GLU A 125 -18.33 -2.23 0.83
N PRO A 126 -18.40 -3.06 -0.22
CA PRO A 126 -18.90 -2.64 -1.51
C PRO A 126 -20.37 -2.21 -1.34
N VAL A 127 -20.67 -1.00 -1.83
CA VAL A 127 -22.04 -0.45 -1.89
C VAL A 127 -22.84 -1.05 -3.05
#